data_AF-A0A5M6DKT0-F1
#
_entry.id   AF-A0A5M6DKT0-F1
#
_cell.length_a   1.000
_cell.length_b   1.000
_cell.length_c   1.000
_cell.angle_alpha   90.00
_cell.angle_beta   90.00
_cell.angle_gamma   90.00
#
_symmetry.space_group_name_H-M   'P 1'
#
loop_
_entity.id
_entity.type
_entity.pdbx_description
1 polymer ?
#
loop_
_entity_poly.entity_id
_entity_poly.type
_entity_poly.pdbx_seq_one_letter_code
_entity_poly.pdbx_strand_id
1 'polypeptide(L)'
;MENATAIDPANVTANGAGTTHYSYCNLPVAPERILGPEIHENRASLILLFSNKWVNGTVLRYYFFDKETDGNNVMLTNGTKQWRTFTTSEAEKEVVRKAFTTWKNLGIGLEFKEVRSRDEAEIRIGFMRGDGAWSYIGRDIIDLNIGRDDRTMNFGWDLTRHPRELDTALHEIGHTLGFPHEHQNPYAGIVWDEEAVYAALSQPPNSWSRDKTYHNIIRKIAADTVQGSNWDPDSVMHYPFEPGLIKEPPQYRNGLTPAGGLSERDQNWIKNFYPPLEPDKEIELKVAESVKLNLNPGEQKDFIIKPKASRNYEIRTFGSSDTVIVLFENVKGELRYFKGDDDSGEDRNALIKTRLRKGRSYVLRVRLYYANHAGETAVMYY
;
A
#
# COMPACT_ATOMS: atom_id res chain seq x y z
N MET A 1 16.66 -5.29 17.53
CA MET A 1 16.24 -6.22 18.62
C MET A 1 14.77 -5.92 18.86
N GLU A 2 13.91 -6.59 18.10
CA GLU A 2 12.47 -6.35 18.09
C GLU A 2 11.80 -7.21 19.16
N ASN A 3 10.90 -6.60 19.92
CA ASN A 3 10.11 -7.26 20.95
C ASN A 3 9.23 -8.34 20.31
N ALA A 4 9.56 -9.60 20.55
CA ALA A 4 8.72 -10.74 20.22
C ALA A 4 7.47 -10.73 21.09
N THR A 5 6.36 -10.21 20.59
CA THR A 5 5.03 -10.45 21.18
C THR A 5 4.69 -11.94 21.06
N ALA A 6 4.52 -12.61 22.20
CA ALA A 6 4.08 -13.99 22.29
C ALA A 6 2.66 -14.14 21.70
N ILE A 7 2.43 -15.19 20.91
CA ILE A 7 1.13 -15.53 20.33
C ILE A 7 0.55 -16.73 21.07
N ASP A 8 -0.72 -16.65 21.47
CA ASP A 8 -1.45 -17.64 22.29
C ASP A 8 -1.95 -18.85 21.46
N PRO A 9 -1.85 -20.13 21.91
CA PRO A 9 -2.04 -21.30 21.07
C PRO A 9 -3.48 -21.85 20.96
N ALA A 10 -4.51 -21.16 21.44
CA ALA A 10 -5.86 -21.70 21.45
C ALA A 10 -6.69 -21.27 20.23
N ASN A 11 -6.56 -21.99 19.10
CA ASN A 11 -7.52 -21.90 18.01
C ASN A 11 -7.84 -23.28 17.44
N VAL A 12 -8.54 -24.09 18.26
CA VAL A 12 -9.24 -25.30 17.81
C VAL A 12 -10.60 -25.38 18.55
N THR A 13 -11.66 -25.03 17.81
CA THR A 13 -13.09 -25.37 17.98
C THR A 13 -13.80 -25.08 19.31
N ALA A 14 -14.81 -24.19 19.27
CA ALA A 14 -16.13 -24.42 19.85
C ALA A 14 -17.17 -23.43 19.28
N ASN A 15 -18.18 -23.96 18.56
CA ASN A 15 -19.42 -23.24 18.25
C ASN A 15 -20.27 -23.14 19.52
N GLY A 16 -20.58 -21.91 19.94
CA GLY A 16 -21.59 -21.58 20.95
C GLY A 16 -22.32 -20.32 20.50
N ALA A 17 -23.65 -20.31 20.62
CA ALA A 17 -24.50 -19.24 20.11
C ALA A 17 -24.17 -17.87 20.73
N GLY A 18 -23.98 -16.84 19.90
CA GLY A 18 -24.33 -15.47 20.27
C GLY A 18 -23.24 -14.40 20.38
N THR A 19 -22.08 -14.50 19.74
CA THR A 19 -21.22 -13.34 19.39
C THR A 19 -20.33 -13.69 18.20
N THR A 20 -20.40 -12.93 17.10
CA THR A 20 -19.51 -13.11 15.94
C THR A 20 -18.22 -12.34 16.16
N HIS A 21 -17.16 -13.01 16.60
CA HIS A 21 -15.85 -12.39 16.77
C HIS A 21 -15.07 -12.33 15.44
N TYR A 22 -14.78 -11.11 14.99
CA TYR A 22 -14.04 -10.85 13.75
C TYR A 22 -12.52 -10.90 13.96
N SER A 23 -11.80 -11.38 12.95
CA SER A 23 -10.35 -11.20 12.83
C SER A 23 -10.08 -9.87 12.11
N TYR A 24 -9.22 -9.03 12.68
CA TYR A 24 -8.85 -7.75 12.10
C TYR A 24 -7.43 -7.79 11.51
N CYS A 25 -7.16 -6.96 10.52
CA CYS A 25 -5.83 -6.86 9.94
C CYS A 25 -4.86 -6.13 10.89
N ASN A 26 -3.64 -6.65 10.93
CA ASN A 26 -2.58 -6.22 11.83
C ASN A 26 -1.51 -5.47 11.04
N LEU A 27 -1.78 -4.21 10.70
CA LEU A 27 -0.85 -3.40 9.91
C LEU A 27 0.52 -3.29 10.61
N PRO A 28 1.62 -3.53 9.87
CA PRO A 28 2.96 -3.22 10.37
C PRO A 28 3.09 -1.73 10.69
N VAL A 29 3.78 -1.42 11.78
CA VAL A 29 4.07 -0.02 12.15
C VAL A 29 5.16 0.51 11.24
N ALA A 30 4.83 1.42 10.33
CA ALA A 30 5.79 2.19 9.55
C ALA A 30 6.11 3.52 10.27
N PRO A 31 7.36 4.03 10.18
CA PRO A 31 7.68 5.38 10.61
C PRO A 31 6.83 6.41 9.85
N GLU A 32 6.27 7.38 10.56
CA GLU A 32 5.54 8.48 9.92
C GLU A 32 6.53 9.42 9.22
N ARG A 33 6.17 9.89 8.02
CA ARG A 33 6.95 10.92 7.32
C ARG A 33 6.81 12.23 8.07
N ILE A 34 7.90 12.68 8.69
CA ILE A 34 7.94 13.97 9.39
C ILE A 34 8.30 15.06 8.37
N LEU A 35 7.40 16.02 8.20
CA LEU A 35 7.61 17.20 7.39
C LEU A 35 8.10 18.35 8.29
N GLY A 36 8.93 19.24 7.73
CA GLY A 36 9.45 20.41 8.44
C GLY A 36 8.32 21.33 8.93
N PRO A 37 8.46 21.96 10.12
CA PRO A 37 7.42 22.82 10.70
C PRO A 37 7.07 24.04 9.84
N GLU A 38 7.92 24.41 8.89
CA GLU A 38 7.74 25.50 7.94
C GLU A 38 6.83 25.16 6.76
N ILE A 39 6.48 23.88 6.56
CA ILE A 39 5.64 23.44 5.45
C ILE A 39 4.18 23.77 5.72
N HIS A 40 3.57 24.55 4.83
CA HIS A 40 2.16 24.90 4.91
C HIS A 40 1.23 23.66 4.86
N GLU A 41 0.16 23.65 5.66
CA GLU A 41 -0.74 22.49 5.86
C GLU A 41 -1.26 21.85 4.56
N ASN A 42 -1.71 22.66 3.60
CA ASN A 42 -2.17 22.16 2.30
C ASN A 42 -1.05 21.44 1.49
N ARG A 43 0.19 21.94 1.56
CA ARG A 43 1.35 21.30 0.92
C ARG A 43 1.66 19.98 1.61
N ALA A 44 1.70 19.98 2.95
CA ALA A 44 1.90 18.78 3.76
C ALA A 44 0.86 17.69 3.46
N SER A 45 -0.42 18.07 3.37
CA SER A 45 -1.54 17.18 3.04
C SER A 45 -1.31 16.45 1.73
N LEU A 46 -1.02 17.18 0.66
CA LEU A 46 -0.82 16.59 -0.66
C LEU A 46 0.41 15.67 -0.68
N ILE A 47 1.50 16.05 0.00
CA ILE A 47 2.70 15.21 0.09
C ILE A 47 2.37 13.87 0.77
N LEU A 48 1.69 13.90 1.92
CA LEU A 48 1.35 12.70 2.69
C LEU A 48 0.32 11.82 1.99
N LEU A 49 -0.64 12.43 1.29
CA LEU A 49 -1.64 11.70 0.50
C LEU A 49 -1.00 10.80 -0.57
N PHE A 50 0.04 11.32 -1.25
CA PHE A 50 0.68 10.64 -2.36
C PHE A 50 1.94 9.86 -1.99
N SER A 51 2.58 10.10 -0.84
CA SER A 51 3.89 9.52 -0.47
C SER A 51 3.93 8.00 -0.57
N ASN A 52 2.86 7.33 -0.14
CA ASN A 52 2.81 5.87 -0.10
C ASN A 52 2.22 5.29 -1.40
N LYS A 53 1.89 6.11 -2.39
CA LYS A 53 1.35 5.64 -3.68
C LYS A 53 2.47 5.29 -4.64
N TRP A 54 2.27 4.26 -5.44
CA TRP A 54 3.15 3.94 -6.55
C TRP A 54 3.06 5.04 -7.62
N VAL A 55 4.09 5.19 -8.46
CA VAL A 55 3.91 5.93 -9.72
C VAL A 55 3.02 5.11 -10.65
N ASN A 56 2.10 5.77 -11.34
CA ASN A 56 1.16 5.08 -12.23
C ASN A 56 1.91 4.33 -13.34
N GLY A 57 1.38 3.19 -13.79
CA GLY A 57 2.06 2.33 -14.75
C GLY A 57 3.10 1.37 -14.18
N THR A 58 3.29 1.33 -12.86
CA THR A 58 4.26 0.42 -12.24
C THR A 58 3.82 -1.03 -12.43
N VAL A 59 4.77 -1.89 -12.81
CA VAL A 59 4.57 -3.34 -12.77
C VAL A 59 4.98 -3.83 -11.40
N LEU A 60 3.98 -4.10 -10.56
CA LEU A 60 4.13 -4.66 -9.22
C LEU A 60 4.27 -6.18 -9.31
N ARG A 61 5.44 -6.69 -8.95
CA ARG A 61 5.73 -8.12 -8.99
C ARG A 61 5.44 -8.73 -7.64
N TYR A 62 4.70 -9.82 -7.66
CA TYR A 62 4.39 -10.57 -6.45
C TYR A 62 4.87 -12.01 -6.54
N TYR A 63 5.22 -12.56 -5.38
CA TYR A 63 5.68 -13.93 -5.21
C TYR A 63 5.02 -14.53 -3.97
N PHE A 64 4.55 -15.76 -4.09
CA PHE A 64 4.10 -16.57 -2.96
C PHE A 64 5.29 -17.38 -2.43
N PHE A 65 5.55 -17.32 -1.13
CA PHE A 65 6.53 -18.22 -0.51
C PHE A 65 6.16 -19.68 -0.78
N ASP A 66 7.13 -20.45 -1.27
CA ASP A 66 6.89 -21.79 -1.82
C ASP A 66 7.91 -22.85 -1.35
N LYS A 67 8.90 -22.49 -0.54
CA LYS A 67 9.91 -23.41 -0.03
C LYS A 67 9.57 -23.85 1.40
N GLU A 68 9.93 -25.09 1.73
CA GLU A 68 9.77 -25.62 3.11
C GLU A 68 10.56 -24.83 4.16
N THR A 69 11.65 -24.18 3.72
CA THR A 69 12.48 -23.30 4.54
C THR A 69 11.86 -21.94 4.80
N ASP A 70 10.76 -21.61 4.11
CA ASP A 70 10.08 -20.33 4.27
C ASP A 70 9.18 -20.38 5.50
N GLY A 71 9.65 -19.76 6.56
CA GLY A 71 8.97 -19.76 7.83
C GLY A 71 9.83 -19.14 8.92
N ASN A 72 9.26 -19.06 10.10
CA ASN A 72 9.97 -18.61 11.29
C ASN A 72 9.52 -19.40 12.52
N ASN A 73 10.37 -19.41 13.54
CA ASN A 73 10.02 -19.95 14.84
C ASN A 73 9.26 -18.89 15.64
N VAL A 74 8.02 -19.18 16.02
CA VAL A 74 7.26 -18.37 16.97
C VAL A 74 7.44 -18.88 18.39
N MET A 75 7.52 -17.96 19.35
CA MET A 75 7.48 -18.30 20.76
C MET A 75 6.03 -18.40 21.21
N LEU A 76 5.64 -19.57 21.73
CA LEU A 76 4.35 -19.79 22.33
C LEU A 76 4.33 -19.27 23.78
N THR A 77 3.13 -19.03 24.32
CA THR A 77 2.94 -18.54 25.70
C THR A 77 3.54 -19.45 26.77
N ASN A 78 3.66 -20.76 26.48
CA ASN A 78 4.33 -21.73 27.35
C ASN A 78 5.87 -21.72 27.24
N GLY A 79 6.46 -20.78 26.50
CA GLY A 79 7.90 -20.64 26.32
C GLY A 79 8.53 -21.60 25.30
N THR A 80 7.73 -22.41 24.60
CA THR A 80 8.24 -23.30 23.54
C THR A 80 8.30 -22.60 22.19
N LYS A 81 9.26 -22.98 21.34
CA LYS A 81 9.34 -22.51 19.96
C LYS A 81 8.60 -23.46 19.04
N GLN A 82 7.80 -22.90 18.14
CA GLN A 82 7.11 -23.66 17.10
C GLN A 82 7.48 -23.10 15.73
N TRP A 83 7.91 -23.96 14.81
CA TRP A 83 8.08 -23.58 13.41
C TRP A 83 6.72 -23.32 12.74
N ARG A 84 6.59 -22.18 12.05
CA ARG A 84 5.41 -21.82 11.27
C ARG A 84 5.85 -21.52 9.84
N THR A 85 5.30 -22.27 8.90
CA THR A 85 5.55 -22.09 7.46
C THR A 85 4.85 -20.84 6.93
N PHE A 86 5.41 -20.24 5.89
CA PHE A 86 4.79 -19.18 5.09
C PHE A 86 4.07 -19.74 3.86
N THR A 87 4.27 -21.02 3.52
CA THR A 87 3.67 -21.66 2.35
C THR A 87 2.19 -21.99 2.56
N THR A 88 1.49 -22.28 1.45
CA THR A 88 0.05 -22.56 1.45
C THR A 88 -0.38 -23.47 0.30
N SER A 89 -1.67 -23.78 0.23
CA SER A 89 -2.32 -24.50 -0.87
C SER A 89 -2.50 -23.62 -2.12
N GLU A 90 -2.53 -24.22 -3.32
CA GLU A 90 -2.83 -23.49 -4.55
C GLU A 90 -4.24 -22.86 -4.55
N ALA A 91 -5.20 -23.48 -3.84
CA ALA A 91 -6.56 -22.94 -3.72
C ALA A 91 -6.58 -21.57 -3.03
N GLU A 92 -5.78 -21.37 -1.98
CA GLU A 92 -5.66 -20.07 -1.31
C GLU A 92 -4.89 -19.05 -2.17
N LYS A 93 -3.85 -19.48 -2.88
CA LYS A 93 -3.16 -18.61 -3.85
C LYS A 93 -4.12 -18.11 -4.93
N GLU A 94 -5.05 -18.95 -5.39
CA GLU A 94 -6.04 -18.56 -6.39
C GLU A 94 -7.01 -17.48 -5.89
N VAL A 95 -7.37 -17.49 -4.59
CA VAL A 95 -8.16 -16.39 -3.99
C VAL A 95 -7.39 -15.06 -4.08
N VAL A 96 -6.10 -15.07 -3.77
CA VAL A 96 -5.25 -13.88 -3.87
C VAL A 96 -5.06 -13.42 -5.32
N ARG A 97 -4.83 -14.35 -6.26
CA ARG A 97 -4.77 -14.04 -7.71
C ARG A 97 -6.08 -13.43 -8.22
N LYS A 98 -7.22 -13.95 -7.77
CA LYS A 98 -8.54 -13.40 -8.09
C LYS A 98 -8.72 -11.98 -7.53
N ALA A 99 -8.20 -11.69 -6.34
CA ALA A 99 -8.23 -10.35 -5.76
C ALA A 99 -7.36 -9.36 -6.56
N PHE A 100 -6.14 -9.74 -6.97
CA PHE A 100 -5.32 -8.93 -7.89
C PHE A 100 -6.03 -8.68 -9.22
N THR A 101 -6.67 -9.72 -9.78
CA THR A 101 -7.46 -9.62 -11.01
C THR A 101 -8.64 -8.68 -10.85
N THR A 102 -9.32 -8.70 -9.70
CA THR A 102 -10.45 -7.82 -9.40
C THR A 102 -10.02 -6.35 -9.40
N TRP A 103 -8.92 -6.01 -8.71
CA TRP A 103 -8.34 -4.67 -8.78
C TRP A 103 -7.92 -4.27 -10.20
N LYS A 104 -7.28 -5.19 -10.94
CA LYS A 104 -6.82 -4.89 -12.31
C LYS A 104 -7.98 -4.67 -13.29
N ASN A 105 -9.07 -5.42 -13.15
CA ASN A 105 -10.26 -5.31 -14.01
C ASN A 105 -10.98 -3.97 -13.91
N LEU A 106 -10.64 -3.13 -12.92
CA LEU A 106 -11.09 -1.74 -12.87
C LEU A 106 -10.47 -0.86 -13.95
N GLY A 107 -9.46 -1.36 -14.69
CA GLY A 107 -8.77 -0.60 -15.74
C GLY A 107 -7.72 0.37 -15.20
N ILE A 108 -7.22 0.12 -13.98
CA ILE A 108 -6.18 0.95 -13.38
C ILE A 108 -4.86 0.84 -14.15
N GLY A 109 -4.07 1.91 -14.09
CA GLY A 109 -2.80 1.97 -14.81
C GLY A 109 -1.68 1.10 -14.21
N LEU A 110 -1.85 0.52 -13.03
CA LEU A 110 -0.88 -0.44 -12.48
C LEU A 110 -0.98 -1.82 -13.14
N GLU A 111 0.12 -2.55 -13.17
CA GLU A 111 0.16 -3.95 -13.61
C GLU A 111 0.59 -4.84 -12.46
N PHE A 112 0.00 -6.04 -12.38
CA PHE A 112 0.39 -7.06 -11.39
C PHE A 112 1.00 -8.25 -12.12
N LYS A 113 2.15 -8.72 -11.64
CA LYS A 113 2.84 -9.86 -12.25
C LYS A 113 3.33 -10.85 -11.21
N GLU A 114 2.79 -12.07 -11.25
CA GLU A 114 3.35 -13.17 -10.49
C GLU A 114 4.74 -13.54 -11.05
N VAL A 115 5.73 -13.65 -10.17
CA VAL A 115 7.09 -14.04 -10.53
C VAL A 115 7.49 -15.32 -9.80
N ARG A 116 8.48 -16.03 -10.35
CA ARG A 116 8.95 -17.32 -9.82
C ARG A 116 10.09 -17.22 -8.80
N SER A 117 10.59 -16.02 -8.56
CA SER A 117 11.68 -15.78 -7.61
C SER A 117 11.33 -14.60 -6.72
N ARG A 118 11.52 -14.75 -5.40
CA ARG A 118 11.40 -13.63 -4.45
C ARG A 118 12.37 -12.49 -4.72
N ASP A 119 13.52 -12.79 -5.34
CA ASP A 119 14.51 -11.76 -5.71
C ASP A 119 13.97 -10.82 -6.81
N GLU A 120 12.89 -11.21 -7.49
CA GLU A 120 12.24 -10.44 -8.54
C GLU A 120 10.94 -9.77 -8.05
N ALA A 121 10.58 -9.91 -6.77
CA ALA A 121 9.28 -9.50 -6.24
C ALA A 121 9.39 -8.36 -5.24
N GLU A 122 8.65 -7.28 -5.49
CA GLU A 122 8.42 -6.25 -4.48
C GLU A 122 7.47 -6.79 -3.40
N ILE A 123 6.41 -7.50 -3.82
CA ILE A 123 5.37 -8.05 -2.92
C ILE A 123 5.67 -9.52 -2.63
N ARG A 124 5.87 -9.88 -1.36
CA ARG A 124 6.19 -11.25 -0.93
C ARG A 124 5.12 -11.75 0.04
N ILE A 125 4.33 -12.70 -0.40
CA ILE A 125 3.07 -13.10 0.23
C ILE A 125 3.26 -14.42 0.98
N GLY A 126 3.05 -14.39 2.29
CA GLY A 126 3.04 -15.58 3.15
C GLY A 126 1.65 -15.91 3.71
N PHE A 127 1.52 -17.09 4.30
CA PHE A 127 0.26 -17.62 4.85
C PHE A 127 0.44 -18.17 6.28
N MET A 128 1.23 -17.45 7.07
CA MET A 128 1.56 -17.87 8.42
C MET A 128 0.33 -17.86 9.32
N ARG A 129 -0.17 -19.04 9.68
CA ARG A 129 -1.39 -19.19 10.47
C ARG A 129 -1.25 -18.57 11.86
N GLY A 130 -2.27 -17.80 12.26
CA GLY A 130 -2.32 -17.11 13.55
C GLY A 130 -1.57 -15.77 13.58
N ASP A 131 -0.91 -15.36 12.48
CA ASP A 131 -0.19 -14.08 12.40
C ASP A 131 -1.06 -12.93 11.84
N GLY A 132 -2.38 -13.11 11.82
CA GLY A 132 -3.33 -12.16 11.23
C GLY A 132 -3.21 -12.03 9.70
N ALA A 133 -4.10 -11.25 9.10
CA ALA A 133 -3.92 -10.75 7.74
C ALA A 133 -3.30 -9.35 7.82
N TRP A 134 -2.37 -9.03 6.92
CA TRP A 134 -1.74 -7.71 6.87
C TRP A 134 -0.95 -7.50 5.58
N SER A 135 -0.71 -6.23 5.23
CA SER A 135 0.25 -5.82 4.22
C SER A 135 0.87 -4.47 4.58
N TYR A 136 2.11 -4.23 4.14
CA TYR A 136 2.67 -2.88 4.18
C TYR A 136 1.92 -1.96 3.22
N ILE A 137 1.88 -0.66 3.53
CA ILE A 137 1.09 0.31 2.79
C ILE A 137 1.90 0.84 1.60
N GLY A 138 1.53 0.39 0.41
CA GLY A 138 2.06 0.92 -0.84
C GLY A 138 3.58 0.87 -0.91
N ARG A 139 4.21 2.04 -1.07
CA ARG A 139 5.66 2.14 -1.21
C ARG A 139 6.47 1.78 0.03
N ASP A 140 5.86 1.69 1.22
CA ASP A 140 6.54 1.19 2.42
C ASP A 140 7.19 -0.18 2.17
N ILE A 141 6.61 -0.96 1.24
CA ILE A 141 7.13 -2.25 0.75
C ILE A 141 8.59 -2.16 0.27
N ILE A 142 8.98 -1.04 -0.35
CA ILE A 142 10.34 -0.84 -0.89
C ILE A 142 11.15 0.18 -0.07
N ASP A 143 10.50 1.13 0.59
CA ASP A 143 11.18 2.24 1.27
C ASP A 143 11.68 1.83 2.68
N LEU A 144 11.11 0.78 3.30
CA LEU A 144 11.53 0.27 4.61
C LEU A 144 12.67 -0.76 4.58
N ASN A 145 13.26 -1.02 3.41
CA ASN A 145 14.36 -1.99 3.23
C ASN A 145 14.05 -3.38 3.84
N ILE A 146 12.81 -3.84 3.64
CA ILE A 146 12.34 -5.13 4.15
C ILE A 146 13.17 -6.25 3.52
N GLY A 147 13.64 -7.19 4.33
CA GLY A 147 14.47 -8.30 3.87
C GLY A 147 13.78 -9.13 2.78
N ARG A 148 14.57 -9.68 1.86
CA ARG A 148 14.06 -10.51 0.75
C ARG A 148 13.37 -11.80 1.24
N ASP A 149 13.74 -12.27 2.43
CA ASP A 149 13.21 -13.48 3.05
C ASP A 149 12.04 -13.17 4.00
N ASP A 150 11.73 -11.89 4.19
CA ASP A 150 10.61 -11.41 4.98
C ASP A 150 9.38 -11.19 4.10
N ARG A 151 8.21 -11.45 4.69
CA ARG A 151 6.90 -11.19 4.10
C ARG A 151 6.63 -9.69 4.03
N THR A 152 5.99 -9.25 2.95
CA THR A 152 5.41 -7.89 2.83
C THR A 152 3.88 -7.91 2.87
N MET A 153 3.30 -9.11 2.83
CA MET A 153 1.89 -9.40 3.00
C MET A 153 1.74 -10.77 3.64
N ASN A 154 0.74 -10.94 4.51
CA ASN A 154 0.41 -12.22 5.11
C ASN A 154 -1.10 -12.46 5.15
N PHE A 155 -1.49 -13.73 5.06
CA PHE A 155 -2.83 -14.20 5.36
C PHE A 155 -2.82 -15.23 6.49
N GLY A 156 -3.41 -14.88 7.64
CA GLY A 156 -3.28 -15.64 8.87
C GLY A 156 -4.27 -16.78 9.07
N TRP A 157 -5.22 -16.97 8.16
CA TRP A 157 -6.27 -17.98 8.24
C TRP A 157 -6.66 -18.47 6.84
N ASP A 158 -7.41 -19.58 6.79
CA ASP A 158 -7.81 -20.22 5.54
C ASP A 158 -8.70 -19.31 4.68
N LEU A 159 -8.18 -18.90 3.52
CA LEU A 159 -8.92 -18.04 2.56
C LEU A 159 -9.97 -18.81 1.74
N THR A 160 -10.10 -20.12 1.92
CA THR A 160 -11.09 -20.95 1.21
C THR A 160 -12.31 -21.28 2.07
N ARG A 161 -12.29 -20.92 3.36
CA ARG A 161 -13.36 -21.29 4.31
C ARG A 161 -14.71 -20.64 4.00
N HIS A 162 -14.73 -19.51 3.29
CA HIS A 162 -15.95 -18.80 2.92
C HIS A 162 -15.73 -17.90 1.68
N PRO A 163 -16.72 -17.72 0.77
CA PRO A 163 -16.56 -16.83 -0.40
C PRO A 163 -16.18 -15.39 -0.07
N ARG A 164 -16.57 -14.88 1.11
CA ARG A 164 -16.18 -13.54 1.59
C ARG A 164 -14.71 -13.40 1.97
N GLU A 165 -13.92 -14.47 2.01
CA GLU A 165 -12.48 -14.34 2.20
C GLU A 165 -11.76 -13.67 1.03
N LEU A 166 -12.44 -13.55 -0.12
CA LEU A 166 -12.00 -12.64 -1.17
C LEU A 166 -11.89 -11.19 -0.67
N ASP A 167 -12.78 -10.75 0.23
CA ASP A 167 -12.76 -9.39 0.80
C ASP A 167 -11.47 -9.17 1.60
N THR A 168 -11.02 -10.17 2.37
CA THR A 168 -9.71 -10.13 3.07
C THR A 168 -8.57 -9.92 2.07
N ALA A 169 -8.54 -10.70 0.98
CA ALA A 169 -7.49 -10.54 -0.04
C ALA A 169 -7.56 -9.19 -0.77
N LEU A 170 -8.77 -8.68 -1.04
CA LEU A 170 -8.96 -7.35 -1.63
C LEU A 170 -8.46 -6.25 -0.70
N HIS A 171 -8.72 -6.36 0.61
CA HIS A 171 -8.28 -5.43 1.66
C HIS A 171 -6.75 -5.36 1.74
N GLU A 172 -6.08 -6.51 1.86
CA GLU A 172 -4.60 -6.53 1.94
C GLU A 172 -3.94 -6.02 0.67
N ILE A 173 -4.53 -6.30 -0.50
CA ILE A 173 -4.06 -5.71 -1.76
C ILE A 173 -4.35 -4.21 -1.80
N GLY A 174 -5.46 -3.73 -1.22
CA GLY A 174 -5.74 -2.31 -1.04
C GLY A 174 -4.64 -1.59 -0.24
N HIS A 175 -4.14 -2.19 0.83
CA HIS A 175 -2.94 -1.69 1.52
C HIS A 175 -1.71 -1.67 0.62
N THR A 176 -1.42 -2.76 -0.11
CA THR A 176 -0.35 -2.77 -1.13
C THR A 176 -0.52 -1.68 -2.19
N LEU A 177 -1.73 -1.19 -2.45
CA LEU A 177 -2.01 -0.08 -3.37
C LEU A 177 -1.91 1.31 -2.71
N GLY A 178 -1.64 1.35 -1.42
CA GLY A 178 -1.37 2.54 -0.64
C GLY A 178 -2.60 3.11 0.08
N PHE A 179 -3.65 2.31 0.28
CA PHE A 179 -4.82 2.73 1.07
C PHE A 179 -4.66 2.40 2.55
N PRO A 180 -4.90 3.37 3.45
CA PRO A 180 -5.05 3.10 4.87
C PRO A 180 -6.44 2.53 5.19
N HIS A 181 -6.71 2.22 6.46
CA HIS A 181 -8.05 1.83 6.89
C HIS A 181 -9.06 2.98 6.84
N GLU A 182 -10.27 2.67 6.40
CA GLU A 182 -11.36 3.64 6.23
C GLU A 182 -11.96 4.10 7.58
N HIS A 183 -11.96 3.26 8.63
CA HIS A 183 -12.46 3.67 9.96
C HIS A 183 -11.52 4.65 10.69
N GLN A 184 -10.26 4.73 10.26
CA GLN A 184 -9.28 5.69 10.78
C GLN A 184 -9.41 7.05 10.11
N ASN A 185 -10.24 7.16 9.07
CA ASN A 185 -10.56 8.43 8.42
C ASN A 185 -11.10 9.44 9.47
N PRO A 186 -10.50 10.63 9.60
CA PRO A 186 -10.95 11.63 10.56
C PRO A 186 -12.34 12.19 10.23
N TYR A 187 -12.76 12.09 8.97
CA TYR A 187 -14.11 12.49 8.53
C TYR A 187 -15.17 11.39 8.73
N ALA A 188 -14.82 10.23 9.31
CA ALA A 188 -15.77 9.16 9.59
C ALA A 188 -16.82 9.51 10.65
N GLY A 189 -16.55 10.52 11.48
CA GLY A 189 -17.41 10.83 12.63
C GLY A 189 -17.47 9.70 13.67
N ILE A 190 -16.67 8.64 13.52
CA ILE A 190 -16.64 7.52 14.46
C ILE A 190 -16.05 8.00 15.79
N VAL A 191 -16.87 7.90 16.84
CA VAL A 191 -16.44 8.00 18.23
C VAL A 191 -16.50 6.60 18.84
N TRP A 192 -15.35 6.09 19.25
CA TRP A 192 -15.22 4.74 19.82
C TRP A 192 -15.68 4.68 21.27
N ASP A 193 -16.24 3.54 21.68
CA ASP A 193 -16.17 3.13 23.08
C ASP A 193 -14.84 2.41 23.33
N GLU A 194 -13.78 3.19 23.55
CA GLU A 194 -12.41 2.65 23.56
C GLU A 194 -12.20 1.49 24.54
N GLU A 195 -12.79 1.55 25.75
CA GLU A 195 -12.68 0.43 26.70
C GLU A 195 -13.40 -0.83 26.21
N ALA A 196 -14.54 -0.69 25.53
CA ALA A 196 -15.22 -1.83 24.91
C ALA A 196 -14.38 -2.41 23.75
N VAL A 197 -13.76 -1.53 22.94
CA VAL A 197 -12.85 -1.93 21.86
C VAL A 197 -11.62 -2.67 22.40
N TYR A 198 -10.98 -2.14 23.46
CA TYR A 198 -9.86 -2.82 24.11
C TYR A 198 -10.26 -4.16 24.71
N ALA A 199 -11.40 -4.22 25.41
CA ALA A 199 -11.90 -5.45 26.00
C ALA A 199 -12.18 -6.51 24.93
N ALA A 200 -12.91 -6.15 23.87
CA ALA A 200 -13.25 -7.05 22.78
C ALA A 200 -12.00 -7.59 22.06
N LEU A 201 -11.06 -6.70 21.70
CA LEU A 201 -9.88 -7.08 20.91
C LEU A 201 -8.76 -7.73 21.72
N SER A 202 -8.84 -7.68 23.05
CA SER A 202 -7.98 -8.49 23.92
C SER A 202 -8.35 -9.98 23.91
N GLN A 203 -9.53 -10.35 23.40
CA GLN A 203 -9.99 -11.73 23.29
C GLN A 203 -9.62 -12.35 21.92
N PRO A 204 -9.57 -13.69 21.83
CA PRO A 204 -9.47 -14.38 20.55
C PRO A 204 -10.60 -13.94 19.57
N PRO A 205 -10.34 -13.91 18.26
CA PRO A 205 -9.15 -14.42 17.58
C PRO A 205 -7.97 -13.43 17.52
N ASN A 206 -8.12 -12.20 18.03
CA ASN A 206 -7.12 -11.15 17.88
C ASN A 206 -6.07 -11.20 19.00
N SER A 207 -6.52 -11.26 20.26
CA SER A 207 -5.65 -11.25 21.45
C SER A 207 -4.64 -10.11 21.45
N TRP A 208 -5.07 -8.90 21.09
CA TRP A 208 -4.22 -7.73 20.92
C TRP A 208 -3.96 -7.00 22.25
N SER A 209 -2.76 -6.42 22.35
CA SER A 209 -2.46 -5.43 23.38
C SER A 209 -3.22 -4.13 23.12
N ARG A 210 -3.35 -3.29 24.16
CA ARG A 210 -3.96 -1.96 24.01
C ARG A 210 -3.23 -1.11 22.96
N ASP A 211 -1.90 -1.12 22.93
CA ASP A 211 -1.14 -0.33 21.94
C ASP A 211 -1.44 -0.79 20.50
N LYS A 212 -1.54 -2.11 20.29
CA LYS A 212 -1.84 -2.70 18.99
C LYS A 212 -3.28 -2.37 18.55
N THR A 213 -4.23 -2.46 19.48
CA THR A 213 -5.62 -2.05 19.25
C THR A 213 -5.73 -0.56 18.95
N TYR A 214 -4.99 0.28 19.68
CA TYR A 214 -4.98 1.72 19.45
C TYR A 214 -4.47 2.03 18.04
N HIS A 215 -3.36 1.42 17.65
CA HIS A 215 -2.74 1.63 16.34
C HIS A 215 -3.62 1.18 15.16
N ASN A 216 -4.26 0.01 15.28
CA ASN A 216 -5.02 -0.56 14.16
C ASN A 216 -6.46 -0.07 14.09
N ILE A 217 -7.08 0.29 15.22
CA ILE A 217 -8.52 0.58 15.30
C ILE A 217 -8.81 2.02 15.73
N ILE A 218 -8.27 2.44 16.87
CA ILE A 218 -8.75 3.66 17.55
C ILE A 218 -8.15 4.92 16.94
N ARG A 219 -6.83 4.92 16.67
CA ARG A 219 -6.13 6.11 16.17
C ARG A 219 -6.75 6.57 14.87
N LYS A 220 -6.85 7.90 14.71
CA LYS A 220 -7.20 8.53 13.45
C LYS A 220 -5.91 8.80 12.67
N ILE A 221 -5.96 8.60 11.36
CA ILE A 221 -4.91 9.10 10.48
C ILE A 221 -5.08 10.61 10.30
N ALA A 222 -3.99 11.31 10.05
CA ALA A 222 -4.01 12.75 9.94
C ALA A 222 -4.93 13.19 8.79
N ALA A 223 -5.75 14.23 9.01
CA ALA A 223 -6.79 14.66 8.06
C ALA A 223 -6.26 15.13 6.72
N ASP A 224 -4.98 15.46 6.70
CA ASP A 224 -4.16 15.86 5.57
C ASP A 224 -3.82 14.65 4.65
N THR A 225 -3.81 13.42 5.18
CA THR A 225 -3.62 12.16 4.42
C THR A 225 -4.89 11.66 3.70
N VAL A 226 -6.03 12.32 3.95
CA VAL A 226 -7.34 11.92 3.42
C VAL A 226 -8.03 13.14 2.79
N GLN A 227 -7.87 13.35 1.49
CA GLN A 227 -8.49 14.50 0.84
C GLN A 227 -10.01 14.40 0.83
N GLY A 228 -10.68 15.18 1.69
CA GLY A 228 -12.10 15.54 1.60
C GLY A 228 -13.08 14.38 1.40
N SER A 229 -12.74 13.16 1.82
CA SER A 229 -13.60 12.01 1.60
C SER A 229 -14.76 12.02 2.58
N ASN A 230 -15.98 12.02 2.04
CA ASN A 230 -17.09 11.44 2.75
C ASN A 230 -16.73 9.99 3.04
N TRP A 231 -16.59 9.66 4.32
CA TRP A 231 -16.36 8.30 4.81
C TRP A 231 -17.31 7.29 4.17
N ASP A 232 -16.77 6.13 3.77
CA ASP A 232 -17.52 5.05 3.16
C ASP A 232 -17.61 3.83 4.09
N PRO A 233 -18.75 3.58 4.75
CA PRO A 233 -18.92 2.43 5.64
C PRO A 233 -18.91 1.08 4.89
N ASP A 234 -19.06 1.09 3.57
CA ASP A 234 -19.06 -0.11 2.71
C ASP A 234 -17.72 -0.35 2.00
N SER A 235 -16.73 0.52 2.21
CA SER A 235 -15.40 0.35 1.63
C SER A 235 -14.79 -1.00 2.04
N VAL A 236 -14.08 -1.64 1.12
CA VAL A 236 -13.29 -2.84 1.42
C VAL A 236 -12.22 -2.57 2.47
N MET A 237 -11.79 -1.31 2.62
CA MET A 237 -10.81 -0.86 3.61
C MET A 237 -11.43 -0.63 5.00
N HIS A 238 -12.73 -0.86 5.16
CA HIS A 238 -13.44 -0.76 6.42
C HIS A 238 -13.61 -2.14 7.06
N TYR A 239 -13.44 -2.22 8.39
CA TYR A 239 -13.74 -3.46 9.10
C TYR A 239 -15.22 -3.57 9.50
N PRO A 240 -15.74 -4.80 9.63
CA PRO A 240 -16.95 -5.01 10.41
C PRO A 240 -16.67 -4.75 11.89
N PHE A 241 -17.58 -4.08 12.59
CA PHE A 241 -17.51 -3.85 14.03
C PHE A 241 -18.77 -4.36 14.72
N GLU A 242 -18.59 -5.07 15.83
CA GLU A 242 -19.67 -5.61 16.65
C GLU A 242 -20.50 -4.49 17.33
N PRO A 243 -21.76 -4.77 17.72
CA PRO A 243 -22.56 -3.86 18.53
C PRO A 243 -21.83 -3.41 19.81
N GLY A 244 -22.02 -2.15 20.20
CA GLY A 244 -21.45 -1.58 21.42
C GLY A 244 -20.00 -1.07 21.32
N LEU A 245 -19.32 -1.27 20.18
CA LEU A 245 -17.98 -0.72 19.97
C LEU A 245 -17.98 0.76 19.55
N ILE A 246 -19.03 1.20 18.85
CA ILE A 246 -19.15 2.54 18.28
C ILE A 246 -20.21 3.34 19.06
N LYS A 247 -19.84 4.51 19.59
CA LYS A 247 -20.76 5.45 20.26
C LYS A 247 -21.46 6.38 19.27
N GLU A 248 -20.72 6.84 18.27
CA GLU A 248 -21.23 7.70 17.21
C GLU A 248 -20.64 7.30 15.85
N PRO A 249 -21.40 7.50 14.76
CA PRO A 249 -22.75 8.03 14.74
C PRO A 249 -23.81 6.98 15.17
N PRO A 250 -24.97 7.38 15.72
CA PRO A 250 -25.90 6.47 16.44
C PRO A 250 -26.37 5.26 15.65
N GLN A 251 -26.46 5.36 14.33
CA GLN A 251 -26.88 4.26 13.45
C GLN A 251 -25.93 3.05 13.50
N TYR A 252 -24.67 3.22 13.91
CA TYR A 252 -23.69 2.11 14.02
C TYR A 252 -23.49 1.60 15.45
N ARG A 253 -24.28 2.08 16.42
CA ARG A 253 -24.25 1.54 17.81
C ARG A 253 -24.60 0.05 17.87
N ASN A 254 -25.42 -0.42 16.93
CA ASN A 254 -25.82 -1.82 16.81
C ASN A 254 -24.89 -2.63 15.88
N GLY A 255 -23.68 -2.12 15.62
CA GLY A 255 -22.70 -2.73 14.76
C GLY A 255 -22.65 -2.11 13.38
N LEU A 256 -21.55 -2.37 12.67
CA LEU A 256 -21.28 -1.95 11.31
C LEU A 256 -20.77 -3.16 10.56
N THR A 257 -21.32 -3.45 9.38
CA THR A 257 -20.85 -4.55 8.54
C THR A 257 -20.82 -4.07 7.09
N PRO A 258 -19.63 -3.93 6.48
CA PRO A 258 -19.53 -3.55 5.07
C PRO A 258 -20.22 -4.58 4.17
N ALA A 259 -20.85 -4.09 3.09
CA ALA A 259 -21.53 -4.92 2.09
C ALA A 259 -20.63 -6.04 1.49
N GLY A 260 -19.32 -5.80 1.40
CA GLY A 260 -18.33 -6.72 0.81
C GLY A 260 -18.03 -6.39 -0.65
N GLY A 261 -16.90 -6.92 -1.16
CA GLY A 261 -16.33 -6.48 -2.42
C GLY A 261 -15.80 -5.04 -2.38
N LEU A 262 -15.50 -4.49 -3.57
CA LEU A 262 -15.06 -3.11 -3.74
C LEU A 262 -16.29 -2.20 -3.87
N SER A 263 -16.41 -1.20 -2.99
CA SER A 263 -17.48 -0.21 -3.09
C SER A 263 -17.33 0.66 -4.35
N GLU A 264 -18.37 1.37 -4.75
CA GLU A 264 -18.28 2.34 -5.86
C GLU A 264 -17.19 3.40 -5.57
N ARG A 265 -17.03 3.79 -4.30
CA ARG A 265 -16.01 4.72 -3.88
C ARG A 265 -14.62 4.12 -4.06
N ASP A 266 -14.37 2.89 -3.61
CA ASP A 266 -13.08 2.21 -3.78
C ASP A 266 -12.67 2.19 -5.27
N GLN A 267 -13.62 1.84 -6.14
CA GLN A 267 -13.43 1.74 -7.58
C GLN A 267 -13.12 3.09 -8.25
N ASN A 268 -13.74 4.17 -7.80
CA ASN A 268 -13.48 5.51 -8.31
C ASN A 268 -12.17 6.08 -7.74
N TRP A 269 -11.91 5.85 -6.46
CA TRP A 269 -10.76 6.41 -5.75
C TRP A 269 -9.44 5.85 -6.25
N ILE A 270 -9.35 4.54 -6.52
CA ILE A 270 -8.15 3.93 -7.10
C ILE A 270 -7.81 4.49 -8.47
N LYS A 271 -8.82 4.82 -9.31
CA LYS A 271 -8.62 5.41 -10.64
C LYS A 271 -8.07 6.83 -10.58
N ASN A 272 -8.32 7.58 -9.49
CA ASN A 272 -7.72 8.90 -9.30
C ASN A 272 -6.21 8.79 -9.06
N PHE A 273 -5.75 7.77 -8.32
CA PHE A 273 -4.31 7.59 -8.08
C PHE A 273 -3.60 6.89 -9.22
N TYR A 274 -4.29 5.98 -9.91
CA TYR A 274 -3.76 5.11 -10.95
C TYR A 274 -4.69 5.08 -12.17
N PRO A 275 -4.83 6.22 -12.89
CA PRO A 275 -5.70 6.27 -14.06
C PRO A 275 -5.25 5.28 -15.14
N PRO A 276 -6.15 4.85 -16.05
CA PRO A 276 -5.77 4.02 -17.18
C PRO A 276 -4.59 4.64 -17.95
N LEU A 277 -3.64 3.78 -18.37
CA LEU A 277 -2.55 4.24 -19.23
C LEU A 277 -3.05 4.42 -20.67
N GLU A 278 -2.60 5.48 -21.32
CA GLU A 278 -2.85 5.78 -22.73
C GLU A 278 -1.58 5.41 -23.54
N PRO A 279 -1.53 4.23 -24.20
CA PRO A 279 -0.30 3.71 -24.81
C PRO A 279 0.30 4.61 -25.91
N ASP A 280 -0.53 5.45 -26.54
CA ASP A 280 -0.16 6.17 -27.77
C ASP A 280 0.41 7.60 -27.51
N LYS A 281 0.54 8.02 -26.25
CA LYS A 281 1.06 9.35 -25.87
C LYS A 281 2.51 9.33 -25.41
N GLU A 282 3.34 8.48 -26.02
CA GLU A 282 4.76 8.40 -25.69
C GLU A 282 5.53 9.65 -26.18
N ILE A 283 5.83 10.58 -25.26
CA ILE A 283 6.61 11.79 -25.55
C ILE A 283 8.10 11.48 -25.35
N GLU A 284 8.91 11.56 -26.39
CA GLU A 284 10.37 11.46 -26.23
C GLU A 284 10.91 12.72 -25.55
N LEU A 285 11.54 12.58 -24.39
CA LEU A 285 12.37 13.62 -23.80
C LEU A 285 13.70 13.60 -24.52
N LYS A 286 14.10 14.73 -25.14
CA LYS A 286 15.36 14.86 -25.89
C LYS A 286 16.45 15.49 -25.02
N VAL A 287 17.71 15.10 -25.29
CA VAL A 287 18.87 15.55 -24.51
C VAL A 287 18.92 17.08 -24.51
N ALA A 288 19.10 17.67 -23.33
CA ALA A 288 19.18 19.11 -23.08
C ALA A 288 17.94 19.91 -23.53
N GLU A 289 16.80 19.24 -23.73
CA GLU A 289 15.51 19.89 -23.97
C GLU A 289 14.70 19.92 -22.67
N SER A 290 14.38 21.13 -22.20
CA SER A 290 13.53 21.34 -21.03
C SER A 290 12.06 21.30 -21.45
N VAL A 291 11.29 20.39 -20.87
CA VAL A 291 9.86 20.23 -21.14
C VAL A 291 9.05 20.72 -19.95
N LYS A 292 8.14 21.67 -20.18
CA LYS A 292 7.20 22.13 -19.17
C LYS A 292 6.21 21.02 -18.77
N LEU A 293 5.93 20.95 -17.47
CA LEU A 293 4.99 20.05 -16.84
C LEU A 293 3.73 20.85 -16.49
N ASN A 294 2.73 20.75 -17.35
CA ASN A 294 1.39 21.27 -17.06
C ASN A 294 0.62 20.17 -16.30
N LEU A 295 0.96 19.98 -15.03
CA LEU A 295 0.39 18.97 -14.15
C LEU A 295 -0.32 19.63 -12.97
N ASN A 296 -1.44 19.07 -12.57
CA ASN A 296 -2.08 19.31 -11.28
C ASN A 296 -1.54 18.33 -10.22
N PRO A 297 -1.70 18.62 -8.92
CA PRO A 297 -1.39 17.66 -7.85
C PRO A 297 -2.00 16.28 -8.10
N GLY A 298 -1.18 15.24 -7.98
CA GLY A 298 -1.54 13.85 -8.22
C GLY A 298 -1.37 13.38 -9.66
N GLU A 299 -1.34 14.30 -10.64
CA GLU A 299 -1.15 13.97 -12.04
C GLU A 299 0.29 13.56 -12.35
N GLN A 300 0.44 12.82 -13.44
CA GLN A 300 1.70 12.26 -13.89
C GLN A 300 1.90 12.52 -15.38
N LYS A 301 3.17 12.69 -15.77
CA LYS A 301 3.60 12.68 -17.16
C LYS A 301 4.72 11.68 -17.38
N ASP A 302 4.58 10.91 -18.45
CA ASP A 302 5.53 9.88 -18.83
C ASP A 302 6.34 10.35 -20.04
N PHE A 303 7.63 10.04 -20.03
CA PHE A 303 8.57 10.38 -21.07
C PHE A 303 9.40 9.17 -21.47
N ILE A 304 9.69 9.04 -22.75
CA ILE A 304 10.67 8.07 -23.24
C ILE A 304 12.03 8.73 -23.33
N ILE A 305 13.05 8.03 -22.85
CA ILE A 305 14.45 8.42 -22.97
C ILE A 305 15.19 7.35 -23.78
N LYS A 306 15.76 7.76 -24.92
CA LYS A 306 16.60 6.94 -25.81
C LYS A 306 18.00 7.55 -25.91
N PRO A 307 18.95 7.16 -25.04
CA PRO A 307 20.28 7.77 -25.02
C PRO A 307 21.03 7.56 -26.34
N LYS A 308 21.55 8.64 -26.93
CA LYS A 308 22.36 8.57 -28.16
C LYS A 308 23.80 8.11 -27.89
N ALA A 309 24.27 8.23 -26.65
CA ALA A 309 25.59 7.80 -26.20
C ALA A 309 25.53 7.15 -24.81
N SER A 310 26.40 6.17 -24.56
CA SER A 310 26.55 5.54 -23.24
C SER A 310 27.40 6.41 -22.32
N ARG A 311 26.78 7.17 -21.42
CA ARG A 311 27.46 8.08 -20.50
C ARG A 311 26.62 8.32 -19.24
N ASN A 312 27.18 9.07 -18.30
CA ASN A 312 26.41 9.60 -17.19
C ASN A 312 25.51 10.72 -17.70
N TYR A 313 24.25 10.67 -17.28
CA TYR A 313 23.25 11.70 -17.50
C TYR A 313 22.71 12.15 -16.15
N GLU A 314 22.26 13.39 -16.10
CA GLU A 314 21.42 13.89 -15.02
C GLU A 314 20.00 14.06 -15.55
N ILE A 315 19.01 13.58 -14.80
CA ILE A 315 17.58 13.83 -15.04
C ILE A 315 17.09 14.65 -13.86
N ARG A 316 16.51 15.81 -14.12
CA ARG A 316 16.19 16.78 -13.07
C ARG A 316 14.89 17.51 -13.34
N THR A 317 14.13 17.76 -12.29
CA THR A 317 13.01 18.71 -12.30
C THR A 317 13.49 20.12 -11.92
N PHE A 318 12.74 21.13 -12.37
CA PHE A 318 13.01 22.54 -12.11
C PHE A 318 11.70 23.23 -11.76
N GLY A 319 11.73 24.18 -10.83
CA GLY A 319 10.57 24.96 -10.41
C GLY A 319 10.40 24.95 -8.89
N SER A 320 9.27 25.49 -8.44
CA SER A 320 8.85 25.49 -7.03
C SER A 320 7.71 24.49 -6.83
N SER A 321 8.06 23.21 -6.84
CA SER A 321 7.12 22.09 -6.79
C SER A 321 7.73 20.86 -6.14
N ASP A 322 6.89 20.05 -5.51
CA ASP A 322 7.23 18.72 -5.01
C ASP A 322 6.89 17.68 -6.09
N THR A 323 7.91 16.94 -6.52
CA THR A 323 7.87 15.95 -7.58
C THR A 323 8.53 14.63 -7.16
N VAL A 324 7.92 13.54 -7.60
CA VAL A 324 8.56 12.23 -7.62
C VAL A 324 8.92 11.89 -9.05
N ILE A 325 10.20 11.59 -9.30
CA ILE A 325 10.67 11.07 -10.57
C ILE A 325 11.09 9.62 -10.41
N VAL A 326 10.61 8.76 -11.31
CA VAL A 326 10.99 7.34 -11.34
C VAL A 326 11.35 6.95 -12.75
N LEU A 327 12.55 6.43 -12.90
CA LEU A 327 13.11 5.93 -14.14
C LEU A 327 13.00 4.40 -14.17
N PHE A 328 12.41 3.90 -15.24
CA PHE A 328 12.32 2.48 -15.56
C PHE A 328 13.18 2.16 -16.77
N GLU A 329 13.87 1.01 -16.77
CA GLU A 329 14.48 0.45 -17.98
C GLU A 329 13.49 -0.51 -18.65
N ASN A 330 13.33 -0.41 -19.97
CA ASN A 330 12.62 -1.40 -20.75
C ASN A 330 13.54 -2.59 -21.03
N VAL A 331 13.25 -3.72 -20.38
CA VAL A 331 13.95 -4.99 -20.54
C VAL A 331 13.02 -5.96 -21.26
N LYS A 332 13.21 -6.12 -22.58
CA LYS A 332 12.44 -7.05 -23.43
C LYS A 332 10.93 -6.79 -23.39
N GLY A 333 10.52 -5.52 -23.39
CA GLY A 333 9.10 -5.12 -23.34
C GLY A 333 8.58 -4.92 -21.92
N GLU A 334 9.35 -5.23 -20.89
CA GLU A 334 8.93 -5.06 -19.49
C GLU A 334 9.65 -3.89 -18.83
N LEU A 335 8.90 -3.01 -18.18
CA LEU A 335 9.45 -1.93 -17.39
C LEU A 335 9.96 -2.46 -16.03
N ARG A 336 11.24 -2.25 -15.79
CA ARG A 336 11.94 -2.60 -14.56
C ARG A 336 12.36 -1.31 -13.86
N TYR A 337 12.05 -1.20 -12.57
CA TYR A 337 12.54 -0.08 -11.78
C TYR A 337 14.07 0.03 -11.94
N PHE A 338 14.56 1.23 -12.23
CA PHE A 338 15.99 1.47 -12.41
C PHE A 338 16.51 2.46 -11.37
N LYS A 339 15.82 3.58 -11.17
CA LYS A 339 16.16 4.58 -10.14
C LYS A 339 14.99 5.52 -9.89
N GLY A 340 14.85 6.06 -8.70
CA GLY A 340 13.87 7.09 -8.37
C GLY A 340 14.44 8.15 -7.45
N ASP A 341 13.75 9.27 -7.35
CA ASP A 341 14.00 10.33 -6.39
C ASP A 341 12.68 11.05 -6.04
N ASP A 342 12.50 11.37 -4.77
CA ASP A 342 11.37 12.12 -4.22
C ASP A 342 11.94 13.36 -3.53
N ASP A 343 11.60 14.56 -3.99
CA ASP A 343 12.04 15.83 -3.38
C ASP A 343 11.00 16.42 -2.41
N SER A 344 9.90 15.70 -2.16
CA SER A 344 8.72 16.29 -1.54
C SER A 344 8.98 16.73 -0.11
N GLY A 345 8.68 17.99 0.19
CA GLY A 345 8.92 18.62 1.48
C GLY A 345 10.38 19.00 1.70
N GLU A 346 11.22 18.98 0.67
CA GLU A 346 12.59 19.45 0.73
C GLU A 346 12.79 20.74 -0.06
N ASP A 347 13.82 21.52 0.30
CA ASP A 347 14.24 22.72 -0.44
C ASP A 347 15.16 22.36 -1.62
N ARG A 348 14.76 21.36 -2.41
CA ARG A 348 15.46 20.95 -3.64
C ARG A 348 14.47 20.48 -4.70
N ASN A 349 14.99 20.21 -5.88
CA ASN A 349 14.24 19.53 -6.94
C ASN A 349 14.75 18.08 -7.08
N ALA A 350 13.90 17.21 -7.60
CA ALA A 350 14.20 15.81 -7.81
C ALA A 350 15.30 15.62 -8.86
N LEU A 351 16.22 14.69 -8.57
CA LEU A 351 17.45 14.50 -9.33
C LEU A 351 17.87 13.01 -9.37
N ILE A 352 17.91 12.46 -10.58
CA ILE A 352 18.51 11.15 -10.85
C ILE A 352 19.84 11.36 -11.58
N LYS A 353 20.94 10.95 -10.93
CA LYS A 353 22.26 10.81 -11.58
C LYS A 353 22.53 9.34 -11.88
N THR A 354 22.68 8.98 -13.15
CA THR A 354 22.90 7.59 -13.54
C THR A 354 23.56 7.43 -14.90
N ARG A 355 24.16 6.26 -15.16
CA ARG A 355 24.72 5.89 -16.45
C ARG A 355 23.67 5.24 -17.32
N LEU A 356 23.24 5.92 -18.38
CA LEU A 356 22.34 5.35 -19.38
C LEU A 356 23.15 4.76 -20.54
N ARG A 357 22.62 3.71 -21.18
CA ARG A 357 23.32 2.98 -22.25
C ARG A 357 22.67 3.24 -23.60
N LYS A 358 23.50 3.52 -24.61
CA LYS A 358 23.06 3.58 -26.02
C LYS A 358 22.42 2.25 -26.43
N GLY A 359 21.30 2.33 -27.15
CA GLY A 359 20.54 1.15 -27.61
C GLY A 359 19.62 0.56 -26.54
N ARG A 360 19.56 1.13 -25.34
CA ARG A 360 18.52 0.86 -24.34
C ARG A 360 17.44 1.93 -24.40
N SER A 361 16.25 1.60 -23.92
CA SER A 361 15.12 2.51 -23.81
C SER A 361 14.69 2.58 -22.36
N TYR A 362 14.37 3.79 -21.91
CA TYR A 362 13.94 4.06 -20.56
C TYR A 362 12.63 4.83 -20.58
N VAL A 363 11.82 4.66 -19.54
CA VAL A 363 10.61 5.45 -19.30
C VAL A 363 10.81 6.23 -18.01
N LEU A 364 10.79 7.56 -18.11
CA LEU A 364 10.79 8.46 -16.98
C LEU A 364 9.34 8.82 -16.66
N ARG A 365 8.93 8.61 -15.42
CA ARG A 365 7.65 9.06 -14.90
C ARG A 365 7.89 10.20 -13.95
N VAL A 366 7.17 11.30 -14.16
CA VAL A 366 7.21 12.47 -13.30
C VAL A 366 5.82 12.68 -12.74
N ARG A 367 5.68 12.52 -11.42
CA ARG A 367 4.42 12.76 -10.70
C ARG A 367 4.56 14.03 -9.87
N LEU A 368 3.57 14.91 -9.96
CA LEU A 368 3.52 16.13 -9.18
C LEU A 368 2.73 15.87 -7.90
N TYR A 369 3.30 16.16 -6.74
CA TYR A 369 2.58 16.14 -5.46
C TYR A 369 2.03 17.51 -5.12
N TYR A 370 2.82 18.55 -5.32
CA TYR A 370 2.42 19.93 -5.06
C TYR A 370 3.15 20.91 -5.98
N ALA A 371 2.52 22.04 -6.29
CA ALA A 371 3.15 23.17 -6.96
C ALA A 371 2.62 24.48 -6.37
N ASN A 372 3.52 25.46 -6.15
CA ASN A 372 3.12 26.83 -5.79
C ASN A 372 2.27 27.47 -6.91
N HIS A 373 2.67 27.26 -8.17
CA HIS A 373 1.97 27.71 -9.36
C HIS A 373 1.98 26.60 -10.41
N ALA A 374 0.80 26.24 -10.93
CA ALA A 374 0.67 25.22 -11.96
C ALA A 374 1.39 25.66 -13.26
N GLY A 375 2.12 24.73 -13.89
CA GLY A 375 2.80 24.96 -15.17
C GLY A 375 4.18 25.64 -15.08
N GLU A 376 4.67 25.94 -13.88
CA GLU A 376 6.03 26.48 -13.66
C GLU A 376 7.08 25.39 -13.42
N THR A 377 6.67 24.12 -13.36
CA THR A 377 7.60 23.00 -13.26
C THR A 377 8.05 22.53 -14.64
N ALA A 378 9.32 22.14 -14.78
CA ALA A 378 9.84 21.51 -15.98
C ALA A 378 10.72 20.31 -15.65
N VAL A 379 10.98 19.46 -16.65
CA VAL A 379 11.92 18.34 -16.55
C VAL A 379 12.89 18.36 -17.73
N MET A 380 14.14 17.98 -17.48
CA MET A 380 15.17 17.85 -18.50
C MET A 380 16.08 16.67 -18.16
N TYR A 381 16.69 16.07 -19.18
CA TYR A 381 17.89 15.25 -19.00
C TYR A 381 19.03 15.70 -19.92
N TYR A 382 20.27 15.62 -19.45
CA TYR A 382 21.44 16.16 -20.15
C TYR A 382 22.73 15.40 -19.92
#